data_AF-A0A1J4K736-F1
#
_entry.id   AF-A0A1J4K736-F1
#
_cell.length_a   1.000
_cell.length_b   1.000
_cell.length_c   1.000
_cell.angle_alpha   90.00
_cell.angle_beta   90.00
_cell.angle_gamma   90.00
#
_symmetry.space_group_name_H-M   'P 1'
#
loop_
_entity.id
_entity.type
_entity.pdbx_description
1 polymer ?
#
loop_
_entity_poly.entity_id
_entity_poly.type
_entity_poly.pdbx_seq_one_letter_code
_entity_poly.pdbx_strand_id
1 'polypeptide(L)'
;MVEILKSIAETFKIFSLMQFLFEYQKKFLTKEIDSEKSLEILKLQEIERILLDLNETNADTIIKRCEKFKDNHEIIISALISCCIISVKNQNNMVLSFIEKYNAIYSGTLELLVRMLRNMFNEQDESFESKVFNQYIDSFTYLLLVKNIMTKKDLPKYDYYMSSKFRITQDYVNMTSGETRLEDNSDHIEKCLKGVSPSDMNVAIRNDDVELLQQLLSSAESIDMEFEGNDYENYERNHVLASTVIEYSALYGSIKCFKYCINNHAILSKKLGFCAIAGGNIEIIRICKQQKCNLNDCINISVIFHYHELTRWIIENLPVKQHISIKNSIKAFNFNIIDDIIHKSENQCILEYSIQYNNIFLLKWVLNQIKVGNLNEKELKVRSYNLFQQ
;
A
#
# COMPACT_ATOMS: atom_id res chain seq x y z
N MET A 1 -13.98 -9.05 -13.61
CA MET A 1 -15.16 -9.95 -13.54
C MET A 1 -15.99 -9.93 -14.82
N VAL A 2 -16.27 -8.75 -15.39
CA VAL A 2 -17.01 -8.61 -16.65
C VAL A 2 -16.29 -9.27 -17.82
N GLU A 3 -14.96 -9.16 -17.92
CA GLU A 3 -14.15 -9.87 -18.94
C GLU A 3 -14.25 -11.39 -18.82
N ILE A 4 -14.32 -11.91 -17.59
CA ILE A 4 -14.53 -13.36 -17.34
C ILE A 4 -15.94 -13.75 -17.77
N LEU A 5 -16.96 -12.98 -17.39
CA LEU A 5 -18.35 -13.24 -17.79
C LEU A 5 -18.53 -13.10 -19.30
N LYS A 6 -17.80 -12.20 -19.95
CA LYS A 6 -17.76 -12.02 -21.40
C LYS A 6 -17.10 -13.20 -22.08
N SER A 7 -15.94 -13.65 -21.58
CA SER A 7 -15.25 -14.85 -22.07
C SER A 7 -16.12 -16.10 -21.92
N ILE A 8 -16.83 -16.25 -20.79
CA ILE A 8 -17.82 -17.30 -20.58
C ILE A 8 -18.98 -17.16 -21.58
N ALA A 9 -19.55 -15.96 -21.73
CA ALA A 9 -20.67 -15.72 -22.65
C ALA A 9 -20.29 -16.02 -24.10
N GLU A 10 -19.08 -15.66 -24.53
CA GLU A 10 -18.55 -15.90 -25.87
C GLU A 10 -18.25 -17.39 -26.09
N THR A 11 -17.57 -18.03 -25.13
CA THR A 11 -17.18 -19.44 -25.21
C THR A 11 -18.39 -20.37 -25.24
N PHE A 12 -19.40 -20.07 -24.42
CA PHE A 12 -20.63 -20.86 -24.33
C PHE A 12 -21.77 -20.31 -25.21
N LYS A 13 -21.51 -19.27 -26.01
CA LYS A 13 -22.50 -18.63 -26.91
C LYS A 13 -23.81 -18.23 -26.21
N ILE A 14 -23.71 -17.72 -24.99
CA ILE A 14 -24.85 -17.31 -24.15
C ILE A 14 -25.28 -15.89 -24.58
N PHE A 15 -26.09 -15.81 -25.64
CA PHE A 15 -26.52 -14.54 -26.24
C PHE A 15 -27.20 -13.57 -25.25
N SER A 16 -28.00 -14.08 -24.31
CA SER A 16 -28.65 -13.24 -23.29
C SER A 16 -27.64 -12.58 -22.34
N LEU A 17 -26.57 -13.29 -21.99
CA LEU A 17 -25.48 -12.75 -21.19
C LEU A 17 -24.64 -11.77 -22.01
N MET A 18 -24.34 -12.06 -23.28
CA MET A 18 -23.64 -11.12 -24.17
C MET A 18 -24.43 -9.82 -24.32
N GLN A 19 -25.74 -9.90 -24.52
CA GLN A 19 -26.61 -8.72 -24.66
C GLN A 19 -26.73 -7.95 -23.34
N PHE A 20 -26.81 -8.65 -22.20
CA PHE A 20 -26.76 -8.02 -20.88
C PHE A 20 -25.44 -7.28 -20.65
N LEU A 21 -24.30 -7.91 -20.94
CA LEU A 21 -22.97 -7.32 -20.79
C LEU A 21 -22.79 -6.12 -21.74
N PHE A 22 -23.31 -6.19 -22.96
CA PHE A 22 -23.30 -5.10 -23.92
C PHE A 22 -24.14 -3.89 -23.44
N GLU A 23 -25.36 -4.12 -22.98
CA GLU A 23 -26.22 -3.06 -22.42
C GLU A 23 -25.63 -2.49 -21.11
N TYR A 24 -25.00 -3.34 -20.30
CA TYR A 24 -24.28 -2.94 -19.10
C TYR A 24 -23.09 -2.02 -19.44
N GLN A 25 -22.24 -2.39 -20.40
CA GLN A 25 -21.11 -1.58 -20.87
C GLN A 25 -21.55 -0.25 -21.50
N LYS A 26 -22.59 -0.28 -22.34
CA LYS A 26 -23.15 0.90 -23.02
C LYS A 26 -23.71 1.93 -22.02
N LYS A 27 -24.34 1.47 -20.93
CA LYS A 27 -24.82 2.34 -19.84
C LYS A 27 -23.68 2.89 -18.98
N PHE A 28 -22.54 2.20 -18.93
CA PHE A 28 -21.37 2.59 -18.14
C PHE A 28 -20.48 3.65 -18.82
N LEU A 29 -20.42 3.66 -20.15
CA LEU A 29 -19.50 4.49 -20.95
C LEU A 29 -20.00 5.92 -21.24
N THR A 30 -21.24 6.27 -20.88
CA THR A 30 -21.93 7.46 -21.42
C THR A 30 -22.14 8.62 -20.44
N LYS A 31 -21.62 8.58 -19.21
CA LYS A 31 -21.79 9.68 -18.24
C LYS A 31 -20.49 10.11 -17.57
N GLU A 32 -20.29 11.43 -17.56
CA GLU A 32 -19.29 12.10 -16.73
C GLU A 32 -19.59 11.85 -15.25
N ILE A 33 -18.55 11.46 -14.53
CA ILE A 33 -18.58 11.21 -13.10
C ILE A 33 -18.49 12.56 -12.38
N ASP A 34 -19.46 12.86 -11.52
CA ASP A 34 -19.38 13.99 -10.58
C ASP A 34 -19.03 13.43 -9.18
N SER A 35 -17.74 13.41 -8.86
CA SER A 35 -17.22 12.95 -7.56
C SER A 35 -17.21 14.06 -6.50
N GLU A 36 -17.16 15.33 -6.91
CA GLU A 36 -16.94 16.51 -6.04
C GLU A 36 -18.04 16.72 -4.97
N LYS A 37 -19.14 15.96 -5.02
CA LYS A 37 -20.30 16.11 -4.10
C LYS A 37 -20.82 14.81 -3.51
N SER A 38 -20.16 13.66 -3.70
CA SER A 38 -20.64 12.42 -3.07
C SER A 38 -20.32 12.37 -1.59
N LEU A 39 -21.36 12.20 -0.77
CA LEU A 39 -21.21 11.95 0.66
C LEU A 39 -20.34 10.71 0.95
N GLU A 40 -20.42 9.67 0.12
CA GLU A 40 -19.61 8.46 0.26
C GLU A 40 -18.11 8.70 0.00
N ILE A 41 -17.75 9.44 -1.06
CA ILE A 41 -16.35 9.78 -1.35
C ILE A 41 -15.79 10.71 -0.27
N LEU A 42 -16.57 11.71 0.15
CA LEU A 42 -16.19 12.62 1.25
C LEU A 42 -15.92 11.86 2.56
N LYS A 43 -16.68 10.81 2.86
CA LYS A 43 -16.42 9.94 4.02
C LYS A 43 -15.10 9.18 3.89
N LEU A 44 -14.78 8.68 2.70
CA LEU A 44 -13.52 7.98 2.44
C LEU A 44 -12.31 8.93 2.57
N GLN A 45 -12.38 10.11 1.97
CA GLN A 45 -11.39 11.18 2.11
C GLN A 45 -11.22 11.61 3.57
N GLU A 46 -12.32 11.66 4.33
CA GLU A 46 -12.28 11.98 5.76
C GLU A 46 -11.62 10.89 6.59
N ILE A 47 -11.88 9.60 6.33
CA ILE A 47 -11.20 8.48 7.00
C ILE A 47 -9.70 8.50 6.71
N GLU A 48 -9.33 8.68 5.43
CA GLU A 48 -7.93 8.80 5.01
C GLU A 48 -7.22 9.91 5.80
N ARG A 49 -7.79 11.13 5.82
CA ARG A 49 -7.24 12.26 6.56
C ARG A 49 -7.13 12.02 8.07
N ILE A 50 -8.12 11.36 8.67
CA ILE A 50 -8.09 11.02 10.10
C ILE A 50 -6.92 10.08 10.41
N LEU A 51 -6.68 9.06 9.57
CA LEU A 51 -5.66 8.05 9.83
C LEU A 51 -4.26 8.53 9.45
N LEU A 52 -4.11 9.37 8.43
CA LEU A 52 -2.84 10.04 8.13
C LEU A 52 -2.38 10.98 9.26
N ASP A 53 -3.32 11.49 10.09
CA ASP A 53 -2.98 12.27 11.29
C ASP A 53 -2.45 11.41 12.45
N LEU A 54 -2.51 10.07 12.37
CA LEU A 54 -2.10 9.17 13.45
C LEU A 54 -0.59 9.31 13.74
N ASN A 55 -0.27 9.48 15.02
CA ASN A 55 1.10 9.51 15.54
C ASN A 55 1.17 8.79 16.91
N GLU A 56 2.38 8.63 17.45
CA GLU A 56 2.64 7.90 18.68
C GLU A 56 1.86 8.41 19.91
N THR A 57 1.41 9.66 19.90
CA THR A 57 0.81 10.33 21.06
C THR A 57 -0.69 10.55 20.97
N ASN A 58 -1.30 10.35 19.80
CA ASN A 58 -2.67 10.80 19.55
C ASN A 58 -3.68 9.67 19.24
N ALA A 59 -3.29 8.40 19.42
CA ALA A 59 -4.15 7.25 19.09
C ALA A 59 -5.56 7.38 19.67
N ASP A 60 -5.73 7.75 20.94
CA ASP A 60 -7.05 7.88 21.57
C ASP A 60 -7.92 8.96 20.91
N THR A 61 -7.31 10.04 20.45
CA THR A 61 -7.98 11.12 19.71
C THR A 61 -8.42 10.65 18.33
N ILE A 62 -7.56 9.90 17.63
CA ILE A 62 -7.90 9.32 16.32
C ILE A 62 -9.04 8.30 16.46
N ILE A 63 -8.99 7.43 17.48
CA ILE A 63 -10.06 6.47 17.77
C ILE A 63 -11.41 7.18 17.97
N LYS A 64 -11.45 8.24 18.78
CA LYS A 64 -12.66 9.08 18.97
C LYS A 64 -13.17 9.67 17.66
N ARG A 65 -12.27 10.16 16.80
CA ARG A 65 -12.63 10.68 15.46
C ARG A 65 -13.20 9.58 14.57
N CYS A 66 -12.76 8.34 14.72
CA CYS A 66 -13.26 7.17 14.01
C CYS A 66 -14.63 6.67 14.50
N GLU A 67 -15.11 7.07 15.69
CA GLU A 67 -16.40 6.60 16.25
C GLU A 67 -17.60 6.94 15.36
N LYS A 68 -17.54 8.04 14.61
CA LYS A 68 -18.59 8.40 13.64
C LYS A 68 -18.73 7.38 12.49
N PHE A 69 -17.75 6.50 12.32
CA PHE A 69 -17.72 5.43 11.33
C PHE A 69 -17.81 4.03 11.97
N LYS A 70 -18.20 3.94 13.24
CA LYS A 70 -18.27 2.66 13.99
C LYS A 70 -19.02 1.54 13.26
N ASP A 71 -20.06 1.84 12.50
CA ASP A 71 -20.79 0.79 11.77
C ASP A 71 -20.03 0.23 10.55
N ASN A 72 -18.80 0.71 10.27
CA ASN A 72 -17.98 0.36 9.12
C ASN A 72 -16.52 0.08 9.53
N HIS A 73 -16.32 -0.69 10.61
CA HIS A 73 -14.99 -1.07 11.11
C HIS A 73 -14.05 -1.61 10.03
N GLU A 74 -14.56 -2.42 9.10
CA GLU A 74 -13.77 -2.99 8.00
C GLU A 74 -13.09 -1.92 7.13
N ILE A 75 -13.77 -0.80 6.87
CA ILE A 75 -13.18 0.32 6.12
C ILE A 75 -12.06 0.99 6.93
N ILE A 76 -12.24 1.15 8.24
CA ILE A 76 -11.23 1.78 9.11
C ILE A 76 -9.97 0.90 9.15
N ILE A 77 -10.12 -0.41 9.28
CA ILE A 77 -8.98 -1.35 9.28
C ILE A 77 -8.33 -1.40 7.89
N SER A 78 -9.11 -1.38 6.80
CA SER A 78 -8.56 -1.26 5.45
C SER A 78 -7.71 0.00 5.29
N ALA A 79 -8.23 1.13 5.74
CA ALA A 79 -7.57 2.42 5.64
C ALA A 79 -6.33 2.47 6.55
N LEU A 80 -6.38 1.87 7.74
CA LEU A 80 -5.22 1.80 8.63
C LEU A 80 -4.08 0.99 8.00
N ILE A 81 -4.40 -0.13 7.35
CA ILE A 81 -3.41 -0.91 6.60
C ILE A 81 -2.79 -0.03 5.51
N SER A 82 -3.61 0.56 4.65
CA SER A 82 -3.07 1.29 3.50
C SER A 82 -2.40 2.62 3.84
N CYS A 83 -2.90 3.37 4.83
CA CYS A 83 -2.37 4.70 5.17
C CYS A 83 -1.17 4.64 6.12
N CYS A 84 -1.14 3.69 7.06
CA CYS A 84 -0.17 3.71 8.17
C CYS A 84 0.86 2.58 8.10
N ILE A 85 0.49 1.40 7.60
CA ILE A 85 1.46 0.31 7.44
C ILE A 85 2.35 0.56 6.22
N ILE A 86 1.77 1.09 5.15
CA ILE A 86 2.45 1.34 3.87
C ILE A 86 3.07 2.73 3.89
N SER A 87 4.17 2.85 4.61
CA SER A 87 4.84 4.12 4.87
C SER A 87 6.36 3.99 4.85
N VAL A 88 7.02 5.06 4.37
CA VAL A 88 8.49 5.25 4.43
C VAL A 88 9.04 5.24 5.83
N LYS A 89 8.24 5.68 6.78
CA LYS A 89 8.61 5.57 8.17
C LYS A 89 8.03 4.26 8.69
N ASN A 90 8.84 3.49 9.41
CA ASN A 90 8.30 2.37 10.16
C ASN A 90 7.38 2.93 11.26
N GLN A 91 6.09 2.67 11.13
CA GLN A 91 5.05 3.11 12.05
C GLN A 91 4.43 1.93 12.82
N ASN A 92 5.06 0.75 12.78
CA ASN A 92 4.44 -0.49 13.23
C ASN A 92 4.00 -0.44 14.70
N ASN A 93 4.80 0.15 15.61
CA ASN A 93 4.44 0.27 17.03
C ASN A 93 3.21 1.16 17.25
N MET A 94 3.16 2.27 16.52
CA MET A 94 2.04 3.20 16.57
C MET A 94 0.76 2.52 16.06
N VAL A 95 0.86 1.80 14.94
CA VAL A 95 -0.25 1.03 14.38
C VAL A 95 -0.71 -0.07 15.34
N LEU A 96 0.21 -0.82 15.94
CA LEU A 96 -0.15 -1.83 16.95
C LEU A 96 -0.87 -1.22 18.15
N SER A 97 -0.35 -0.13 18.71
CA SER A 97 -0.96 0.55 19.85
C SER A 97 -2.37 1.03 19.51
N PHE A 98 -2.56 1.58 18.31
CA PHE A 98 -3.89 1.94 17.81
C PHE A 98 -4.82 0.72 17.74
N ILE A 99 -4.37 -0.38 17.14
CA ILE A 99 -5.20 -1.59 16.93
C ILE A 99 -5.57 -2.23 18.26
N GLU A 100 -4.66 -2.33 19.22
CA GLU A 100 -4.92 -2.89 20.55
C GLU A 100 -5.99 -2.09 21.28
N LYS A 101 -5.86 -0.76 21.29
CA LYS A 101 -6.86 0.15 21.87
C LYS A 101 -8.20 0.09 21.14
N TYR A 102 -8.17 0.02 19.81
CA TYR A 102 -9.38 -0.07 19.00
C TYR A 102 -10.12 -1.40 19.24
N ASN A 103 -9.38 -2.51 19.34
CA ASN A 103 -9.93 -3.84 19.64
C ASN A 103 -10.55 -3.94 21.03
N ALA A 104 -10.03 -3.20 22.01
CA ALA A 104 -10.62 -3.12 23.35
C ALA A 104 -12.02 -2.48 23.35
N ILE A 105 -12.31 -1.62 22.38
CA ILE A 105 -13.63 -0.98 22.21
C ILE A 105 -14.51 -1.81 21.27
N TYR A 106 -13.92 -2.32 20.18
CA TYR A 106 -14.60 -3.03 19.11
C TYR A 106 -14.01 -4.43 18.98
N SER A 107 -14.60 -5.38 19.71
CA SER A 107 -14.17 -6.78 19.70
C SER A 107 -14.23 -7.38 18.28
N GLY A 108 -13.28 -8.26 17.96
CA GLY A 108 -13.17 -8.83 16.62
C GLY A 108 -12.25 -8.04 15.67
N THR A 109 -11.68 -6.91 16.11
CA THR A 109 -10.81 -6.06 15.28
C THR A 109 -9.53 -6.79 14.86
N LEU A 110 -8.90 -7.52 15.78
CA LEU A 110 -7.67 -8.25 15.48
C LEU A 110 -7.95 -9.39 14.48
N GLU A 111 -9.04 -10.14 14.66
CA GLU A 111 -9.46 -11.20 13.77
C GLU A 111 -9.77 -10.66 12.36
N LEU A 112 -10.41 -9.49 12.31
CA LEU A 112 -10.68 -8.77 11.07
C LEU A 112 -9.38 -8.35 10.36
N LEU A 113 -8.43 -7.75 11.07
CA LEU A 113 -7.12 -7.40 10.55
C LEU A 113 -6.42 -8.63 9.96
N VAL A 114 -6.34 -9.72 10.71
CA VAL A 114 -5.70 -10.98 10.26
C VAL A 114 -6.37 -11.51 8.99
N ARG A 115 -7.71 -11.51 8.94
CA ARG A 115 -8.46 -11.92 7.75
C ARG A 115 -8.14 -11.04 6.54
N MET A 116 -8.02 -9.73 6.72
CA MET A 116 -7.70 -8.79 5.64
C MET A 116 -6.28 -8.99 5.12
N LEU A 117 -5.29 -9.10 6.00
CA LEU A 117 -3.90 -9.39 5.62
C LEU A 117 -3.80 -10.72 4.86
N ARG A 118 -4.53 -11.76 5.31
CA ARG A 118 -4.61 -13.04 4.60
C ARG A 118 -5.14 -12.88 3.17
N ASN A 119 -6.18 -12.07 2.98
CA ASN A 119 -6.74 -11.83 1.66
C ASN A 119 -5.74 -11.10 0.74
N MET A 120 -4.97 -10.15 1.29
CA MET A 120 -3.93 -9.44 0.55
C MET A 120 -2.82 -10.39 0.06
N PHE A 121 -2.42 -11.38 0.86
CA PHE A 121 -1.44 -12.40 0.44
C PHE A 121 -1.90 -13.28 -0.73
N ASN A 122 -3.21 -13.43 -0.91
CA ASN A 122 -3.77 -14.23 -2.00
C ASN A 122 -3.92 -13.44 -3.30
N GLU A 123 -3.66 -12.12 -3.30
CA GLU A 123 -3.69 -11.32 -4.53
C GLU A 123 -2.50 -11.67 -5.44
N GLN A 124 -2.79 -12.25 -6.61
CA GLN A 124 -1.80 -12.52 -7.65
C GLN A 124 -1.62 -11.28 -8.53
N ASP A 125 -0.78 -10.34 -8.09
CA ASP A 125 -0.40 -9.15 -8.86
C ASP A 125 1.11 -8.96 -8.81
N GLU A 126 1.78 -9.20 -9.95
CA GLU A 126 3.24 -9.10 -10.07
C GLU A 126 3.75 -7.69 -10.41
N SER A 127 2.85 -6.69 -10.45
CA SER A 127 3.23 -5.29 -10.65
C SER A 127 4.24 -4.82 -9.60
N PHE A 128 5.06 -3.84 -9.98
CA PHE A 128 6.05 -3.27 -9.08
C PHE A 128 5.40 -2.68 -7.83
N GLU A 129 4.28 -1.98 -8.02
CA GLU A 129 3.45 -1.45 -6.95
C GLU A 129 3.00 -2.54 -5.98
N SER A 130 2.45 -3.65 -6.48
CA SER A 130 2.01 -4.74 -5.60
C SER A 130 3.18 -5.39 -4.85
N LYS A 131 4.38 -5.47 -5.44
CA LYS A 131 5.59 -5.89 -4.72
C LYS A 131 5.96 -4.91 -3.60
N VAL A 132 5.83 -3.61 -3.85
CA VAL A 132 6.02 -2.56 -2.84
C VAL A 132 5.00 -2.73 -1.70
N PHE A 133 3.70 -2.88 -2.00
CA PHE A 133 2.66 -3.15 -1.01
C PHE A 133 3.00 -4.36 -0.13
N ASN A 134 3.29 -5.50 -0.77
CA ASN A 134 3.52 -6.77 -0.07
C ASN A 134 4.69 -6.68 0.90
N GLN A 135 5.73 -5.91 0.58
CA GLN A 135 6.88 -5.76 1.45
C GLN A 135 6.55 -5.15 2.83
N TYR A 136 5.65 -4.16 2.91
CA TYR A 136 5.22 -3.62 4.22
C TYR A 136 4.31 -4.57 4.96
N ILE A 137 3.43 -5.25 4.22
CA ILE A 137 2.52 -6.24 4.76
C ILE A 137 3.32 -7.38 5.39
N ASP A 138 4.34 -7.90 4.72
CA ASP A 138 5.26 -8.92 5.25
C ASP A 138 5.89 -8.47 6.57
N SER A 139 6.38 -7.22 6.60
CA SER A 139 7.02 -6.67 7.80
C SER A 139 6.07 -6.58 8.99
N PHE A 140 4.86 -6.10 8.74
CA PHE A 140 3.86 -5.98 9.79
C PHE A 140 3.32 -7.34 10.22
N THR A 141 3.12 -8.27 9.28
CA THR A 141 2.71 -9.64 9.58
C THR A 141 3.73 -10.37 10.44
N TYR A 142 5.03 -10.20 10.19
CA TYR A 142 6.08 -10.72 11.07
C TYR A 142 5.89 -10.24 12.52
N LEU A 143 5.63 -8.94 12.70
CA LEU A 143 5.40 -8.37 14.02
C LEU A 143 4.13 -8.95 14.70
N LEU A 144 3.07 -9.20 13.93
CA LEU A 144 1.86 -9.86 14.46
C LEU A 144 2.11 -11.31 14.89
N LEU A 145 2.99 -12.04 14.19
CA LEU A 145 3.41 -13.38 14.61
C LEU A 145 4.19 -13.32 15.94
N VAL A 146 5.14 -12.38 16.07
CA VAL A 146 5.89 -12.15 17.31
C VAL A 146 4.99 -11.84 18.50
N LYS A 147 3.94 -11.04 18.28
CA LYS A 147 2.95 -10.69 19.30
C LYS A 147 1.91 -11.79 19.57
N ASN A 148 2.01 -12.95 18.90
CA ASN A 148 1.01 -14.03 18.93
C ASN A 148 -0.42 -13.58 18.55
N ILE A 149 -0.54 -12.51 17.76
CA ILE A 149 -1.80 -12.07 17.17
C ILE A 149 -2.11 -12.93 15.93
N MET A 150 -1.07 -13.29 15.17
CA MET A 150 -1.14 -14.24 14.06
C MET A 150 -0.42 -15.53 14.41
N THR A 151 -0.79 -16.61 13.74
CA THR A 151 -0.11 -17.90 13.79
C THR A 151 0.31 -18.34 12.38
N LYS A 152 1.17 -19.36 12.28
CA LYS A 152 1.54 -19.96 10.99
C LYS A 152 0.34 -20.43 10.15
N LYS A 153 -0.77 -20.81 10.79
CA LYS A 153 -2.00 -21.23 10.08
C LYS A 153 -2.68 -20.08 9.35
N ASP A 154 -2.39 -18.84 9.75
CA ASP A 154 -2.95 -17.65 9.12
C ASP A 154 -2.20 -17.23 7.86
N LEU A 155 -0.97 -17.72 7.70
CA LEU A 155 -0.11 -17.46 6.55
C LEU A 155 -0.57 -18.26 5.31
N PRO A 156 -0.36 -17.73 4.09
CA PRO A 156 -0.64 -18.46 2.86
C PRO A 156 0.17 -19.76 2.81
N LYS A 157 -0.44 -20.83 2.28
CA LYS A 157 0.20 -22.16 2.16
C LYS A 157 1.34 -22.23 1.13
N TYR A 158 1.53 -21.18 0.33
CA TYR A 158 2.50 -21.17 -0.77
C TYR A 158 3.81 -20.53 -0.32
N ASP A 159 4.87 -21.33 -0.28
CA ASP A 159 6.27 -20.89 -0.03
C ASP A 159 6.80 -19.89 -1.09
N TYR A 160 6.08 -19.66 -2.20
CA TYR A 160 6.60 -18.95 -3.37
C TYR A 160 6.59 -17.42 -3.27
N TYR A 161 5.75 -16.84 -2.41
CA TYR A 161 5.62 -15.38 -2.24
C TYR A 161 6.22 -14.85 -0.94
N MET A 162 6.42 -15.73 0.03
CA MET A 162 7.26 -15.47 1.17
C MET A 162 8.66 -15.27 0.59
N SER A 163 9.25 -14.08 0.68
CA SER A 163 10.60 -13.88 0.17
C SER A 163 11.52 -14.98 0.71
N SER A 164 12.57 -15.33 -0.03
CA SER A 164 13.56 -16.34 0.37
C SER A 164 14.17 -16.14 1.78
N LYS A 165 13.82 -15.05 2.47
CA LYS A 165 14.22 -14.65 3.81
C LYS A 165 13.15 -14.86 4.90
N PHE A 166 11.92 -15.26 4.56
CA PHE A 166 11.00 -15.91 5.53
C PHE A 166 11.56 -17.25 6.04
N ARG A 167 12.63 -17.78 5.42
CA ARG A 167 13.42 -18.90 5.97
C ARG A 167 13.87 -18.67 7.41
N ILE A 168 14.12 -17.42 7.82
CA ILE A 168 14.44 -17.12 9.21
C ILE A 168 13.24 -17.42 10.11
N THR A 169 11.99 -17.16 9.69
CA THR A 169 10.85 -17.65 10.49
C THR A 169 10.72 -19.18 10.48
N GLN A 170 11.17 -19.88 9.45
CA GLN A 170 11.20 -21.35 9.45
C GLN A 170 12.27 -21.93 10.40
N ASP A 171 13.40 -21.22 10.57
CA ASP A 171 14.45 -21.60 11.51
C ASP A 171 14.10 -21.24 12.96
N TYR A 172 13.36 -20.14 13.19
CA TYR A 172 12.93 -19.70 14.53
C TYR A 172 11.56 -20.26 14.97
N VAL A 173 10.79 -20.85 14.04
CA VAL A 173 9.56 -21.60 14.34
C VAL A 173 9.93 -23.08 14.29
N ASN A 174 10.27 -23.65 15.46
CA ASN A 174 10.57 -25.08 15.63
C ASN A 174 9.56 -25.95 14.85
N MET A 175 10.06 -26.67 13.85
CA MET A 175 9.25 -27.42 12.88
C MET A 175 8.59 -28.70 13.45
N THR A 176 8.73 -29.00 14.74
CA THR A 176 8.52 -30.36 15.28
C THR A 176 7.38 -30.52 16.28
N SER A 177 6.70 -29.46 16.72
CA SER A 177 5.53 -29.60 17.59
C SER A 177 4.47 -28.57 17.25
N GLY A 178 3.20 -28.98 17.27
CA GLY A 178 2.04 -28.12 16.98
C GLY A 178 1.82 -26.94 17.95
N GLU A 179 2.84 -26.56 18.71
CA GLU A 179 2.90 -25.38 19.57
C GLU A 179 4.01 -24.47 19.05
N THR A 180 3.60 -23.40 18.35
CA THR A 180 4.54 -22.46 17.73
C THR A 180 4.88 -21.37 18.73
N ARG A 181 6.03 -21.48 19.40
CA ARG A 181 6.70 -20.34 20.04
C ARG A 181 7.92 -20.02 19.20
N LEU A 182 8.01 -18.77 18.73
CA LEU A 182 9.27 -18.22 18.24
C LEU A 182 10.28 -18.33 19.38
N GLU A 183 11.49 -18.83 19.12
CA GLU A 183 12.56 -18.73 20.11
C GLU A 183 12.73 -17.26 20.51
N ASP A 184 12.72 -17.00 21.82
CA ASP A 184 12.66 -15.67 22.43
C ASP A 184 13.98 -14.92 22.21
N ASN A 185 14.19 -14.41 20.99
CA ASN A 185 15.28 -13.51 20.66
C ASN A 185 14.79 -12.06 20.86
N SER A 186 14.74 -11.65 22.13
CA SER A 186 14.26 -10.34 22.55
C SER A 186 14.95 -9.17 21.83
N ASP A 187 16.24 -9.30 21.50
CA ASP A 187 17.01 -8.32 20.72
C ASP A 187 16.53 -8.22 19.26
N HIS A 188 16.27 -9.36 18.61
CA HIS A 188 15.70 -9.37 17.26
C HIS A 188 14.29 -8.78 17.22
N ILE A 189 13.45 -9.10 18.22
CA ILE A 189 12.11 -8.53 18.38
C ILE A 189 12.19 -7.02 18.58
N GLU A 190 13.07 -6.55 19.46
CA GLU A 190 13.28 -5.13 19.73
C GLU A 190 13.74 -4.37 18.46
N LYS A 191 14.66 -4.95 17.68
CA LYS A 191 15.11 -4.36 16.42
C LYS A 191 14.02 -4.33 15.35
N CYS A 192 13.20 -5.37 15.25
CA CYS A 192 12.02 -5.41 14.38
C CYS A 192 10.96 -4.36 14.78
N LEU A 193 10.75 -4.15 16.09
CA LEU A 193 9.87 -3.11 16.63
C LEU A 193 10.42 -1.71 16.35
N LYS A 194 11.73 -1.51 16.46
CA LYS A 194 12.38 -0.23 16.14
C LYS A 194 12.39 0.05 14.65
N GLY A 195 12.44 -1.00 13.82
CA GLY A 195 12.39 -0.84 12.37
C GLY A 195 13.67 -0.27 11.77
N VAL A 196 14.79 -0.43 12.46
CA VAL A 196 16.04 0.31 12.22
C VAL A 196 17.17 -0.69 12.08
N SER A 197 17.85 -0.67 10.93
CA SER A 197 19.12 -1.35 10.73
C SER A 197 20.15 -0.80 11.71
N PRO A 198 20.91 -1.64 12.41
CA PRO A 198 22.04 -1.19 13.22
C PRO A 198 23.25 -0.77 12.38
N SER A 199 23.20 -0.85 11.05
CA SER A 199 24.27 -0.40 10.16
C SER A 199 24.52 1.10 10.30
N ASP A 200 25.75 1.48 10.63
CA ASP A 200 26.18 2.88 10.71
C ASP A 200 25.94 3.63 9.38
N MET A 201 26.04 2.92 8.25
CA MET A 201 25.75 3.46 6.92
C MET A 201 24.29 3.89 6.79
N ASN A 202 23.37 3.04 7.26
CA ASN A 202 21.93 3.31 7.20
C ASN A 202 21.57 4.43 8.17
N VAL A 203 22.20 4.47 9.35
CA VAL A 203 22.04 5.56 10.30
C VAL A 203 22.52 6.89 9.70
N ALA A 204 23.70 6.90 9.07
CA ALA A 204 24.25 8.08 8.41
C ALA A 204 23.29 8.60 7.34
N ILE A 205 22.82 7.73 6.45
CA ILE A 205 21.92 8.14 5.38
C ILE A 205 20.59 8.64 5.94
N ARG A 206 19.94 7.93 6.87
CA ARG A 206 18.65 8.36 7.44
C ARG A 206 18.70 9.72 8.12
N ASN A 207 19.82 10.04 8.74
CA ASN A 207 20.05 11.32 9.39
C ASN A 207 20.58 12.40 8.43
N ASP A 208 20.79 12.07 7.16
CA ASP A 208 21.46 12.91 6.15
C ASP A 208 22.84 13.42 6.63
N ASP A 209 23.56 12.56 7.36
CA ASP A 209 24.90 12.78 7.89
C ASP A 209 25.95 12.39 6.82
N VAL A 210 26.27 13.36 5.97
CA VAL A 210 27.18 13.17 4.84
C VAL A 210 28.63 12.99 5.29
N GLU A 211 29.00 13.56 6.44
CA GLU A 211 30.32 13.44 7.02
C GLU A 211 30.60 12.01 7.48
N LEU A 212 29.66 11.41 8.22
CA LEU A 212 29.76 10.00 8.62
C LEU A 212 29.73 9.08 7.39
N LEU A 213 28.84 9.37 6.42
CA LEU A 213 28.76 8.61 5.17
C LEU A 213 30.10 8.63 4.41
N GLN A 214 30.74 9.79 4.30
CA GLN A 214 32.05 9.95 3.67
C GLN A 214 33.12 9.11 4.39
N GLN A 215 33.15 9.15 5.72
CA GLN A 215 34.09 8.37 6.50
C GLN A 215 33.90 6.87 6.23
N LEU A 216 32.67 6.37 6.26
CA LEU A 216 32.36 4.95 6.02
C LEU A 216 32.72 4.51 4.60
N LEU A 217 32.47 5.37 3.60
CA LEU A 217 32.78 5.06 2.20
C LEU A 217 34.25 5.25 1.84
N SER A 218 35.03 5.98 2.64
CA SER A 218 36.48 6.11 2.42
C SER A 218 37.21 4.76 2.51
N SER A 219 36.66 3.82 3.27
CA SER A 219 37.12 2.43 3.38
C SER A 219 36.40 1.46 2.46
N ALA A 220 35.39 1.90 1.70
CA ALA A 220 34.62 1.05 0.81
C ALA A 220 35.31 0.85 -0.55
N GLU A 221 35.08 -0.30 -1.18
CA GLU A 221 35.60 -0.60 -2.52
C GLU A 221 34.90 0.21 -3.63
N SER A 222 33.64 0.64 -3.41
CA SER A 222 32.84 1.37 -4.40
C SER A 222 31.76 2.24 -3.75
N ILE A 223 31.44 3.36 -4.40
CA ILE A 223 30.28 4.23 -4.09
C ILE A 223 28.94 3.54 -4.41
N ASP A 224 28.97 2.54 -5.31
CA ASP A 224 27.82 1.76 -5.75
C ASP A 224 27.59 0.52 -4.88
N MET A 225 28.14 0.51 -3.67
CA MET A 225 27.93 -0.57 -2.71
C MET A 225 26.43 -0.84 -2.55
N GLU A 226 26.10 -2.12 -2.59
CA GLU A 226 24.76 -2.59 -2.25
C GLU A 226 24.70 -2.91 -0.76
N PHE A 227 23.60 -2.54 -0.11
CA PHE A 227 23.32 -2.97 1.24
C PHE A 227 23.10 -4.48 1.27
N GLU A 228 23.72 -5.16 2.22
CA GLU A 228 23.27 -6.50 2.57
C GLU A 228 21.85 -6.39 3.13
N GLY A 229 20.90 -7.09 2.49
CA GLY A 229 19.51 -6.95 2.88
C GLY A 229 19.28 -7.36 4.33
N ASN A 230 18.61 -6.48 5.04
CA ASN A 230 18.47 -6.53 6.49
C ASN A 230 17.03 -6.85 6.89
N ASP A 231 16.92 -7.73 7.89
CA ASP A 231 15.65 -8.23 8.42
C ASP A 231 14.94 -7.28 9.37
N TYR A 232 15.45 -6.07 9.62
CA TYR A 232 14.84 -5.13 10.58
C TYR A 232 14.11 -3.97 9.93
N GLU A 233 14.44 -3.61 8.70
CA GLU A 233 13.84 -2.47 8.02
C GLU A 233 12.79 -2.89 7.00
N ASN A 234 11.71 -2.09 6.92
CA ASN A 234 10.63 -2.32 5.95
C ASN A 234 11.18 -2.42 4.51
N TYR A 235 12.26 -1.70 4.18
CA TYR A 235 12.79 -1.56 2.82
C TYR A 235 13.91 -2.53 2.45
N GLU A 236 14.68 -3.00 3.43
CA GLU A 236 15.89 -3.78 3.17
C GLU A 236 15.63 -5.29 3.09
N ARG A 237 14.49 -5.77 3.59
CA ARG A 237 14.16 -7.19 3.52
C ARG A 237 14.21 -7.73 2.10
N ASN A 238 13.69 -6.99 1.10
CA ASN A 238 13.53 -7.50 -0.26
C ASN A 238 14.18 -6.65 -1.38
N HIS A 239 14.87 -5.55 -1.07
CA HIS A 239 15.48 -4.63 -2.06
C HIS A 239 14.56 -4.22 -3.23
N VAL A 240 13.24 -4.21 -3.00
CA VAL A 240 12.26 -3.93 -4.06
C VAL A 240 12.46 -2.50 -4.55
N LEU A 241 12.57 -1.55 -3.62
CA LEU A 241 12.80 -0.14 -3.92
C LEU A 241 14.29 0.19 -4.03
N ALA A 242 15.09 -0.09 -3.00
CA ALA A 242 16.50 0.33 -2.95
C ALA A 242 17.44 -0.84 -2.61
N SER A 243 18.57 -0.93 -3.31
CA SER A 243 19.71 -1.78 -2.96
C SER A 243 21.01 -1.01 -2.78
N THR A 244 21.19 0.13 -3.44
CA THR A 244 22.44 0.91 -3.42
C THR A 244 22.40 2.12 -2.48
N VAL A 245 23.58 2.65 -2.10
CA VAL A 245 23.72 3.89 -1.29
C VAL A 245 22.94 5.06 -1.88
N ILE A 246 23.00 5.27 -3.20
CA ILE A 246 22.31 6.37 -3.87
C ILE A 246 20.79 6.18 -3.87
N GLU A 247 20.30 4.96 -4.10
CA GLU A 247 18.87 4.64 -4.05
C GLU A 247 18.31 4.80 -2.65
N TYR A 248 19.07 4.37 -1.63
CA TYR A 248 18.69 4.50 -0.23
C TYR A 248 18.70 5.97 0.21
N SER A 249 19.69 6.76 -0.22
CA SER A 249 19.70 8.21 -0.01
C SER A 249 18.51 8.91 -0.65
N ALA A 250 18.11 8.48 -1.85
CA ALA A 250 16.92 9.00 -2.52
C ALA A 250 15.63 8.63 -1.77
N LEU A 251 15.51 7.37 -1.34
CA LEU A 251 14.35 6.83 -0.62
C LEU A 251 14.12 7.51 0.73
N TYR A 252 15.18 7.85 1.47
CA TYR A 252 15.06 8.55 2.75
C TYR A 252 15.02 10.08 2.63
N GLY A 253 15.11 10.62 1.41
CA GLY A 253 15.10 12.06 1.18
C GLY A 253 16.39 12.76 1.64
N SER A 254 17.47 12.02 1.82
CA SER A 254 18.77 12.45 2.36
C SER A 254 19.55 13.22 1.30
N ILE A 255 19.24 14.51 1.18
CA ILE A 255 19.69 15.34 0.05
C ILE A 255 21.22 15.55 0.04
N LYS A 256 21.88 15.64 1.20
CA LYS A 256 23.34 15.81 1.26
C LYS A 256 24.04 14.51 0.86
N CYS A 257 23.62 13.39 1.42
CA CYS A 257 24.12 12.05 1.08
C CYS A 257 23.91 11.74 -0.41
N PHE A 258 22.71 12.04 -0.93
CA PHE A 258 22.39 11.85 -2.33
C PHE A 258 23.28 12.69 -3.26
N LYS A 259 23.47 13.99 -2.96
CA LYS A 259 24.36 14.88 -3.71
C LYS A 259 25.80 14.38 -3.67
N TYR A 260 26.26 13.84 -2.55
CA TYR A 260 27.58 13.23 -2.45
C TYR A 260 27.74 12.04 -3.39
N CYS A 261 26.77 11.12 -3.46
CA CYS A 261 26.81 10.00 -4.41
C CYS A 261 26.86 10.49 -5.87
N ILE A 262 26.04 11.49 -6.24
CA ILE A 262 26.04 12.07 -7.59
C ILE A 262 27.41 12.68 -7.94
N ASN A 263 28.00 13.44 -7.02
CA ASN A 263 29.30 14.07 -7.22
C ASN A 263 30.44 13.07 -7.36
N ASN A 264 30.29 11.87 -6.81
CA ASN A 264 31.23 10.76 -6.94
C ASN A 264 30.83 9.77 -8.04
N HIS A 265 29.99 10.19 -8.99
CA HIS A 265 29.63 9.43 -10.19
C HIS A 265 28.96 8.07 -9.93
N ALA A 266 28.17 7.97 -8.86
CA ALA A 266 27.37 6.78 -8.59
C ALA A 266 26.47 6.41 -9.79
N ILE A 267 26.29 5.11 -10.00
CA ILE A 267 25.49 4.53 -11.07
C ILE A 267 24.01 4.86 -10.83
N LEU A 268 23.40 5.52 -11.81
CA LEU A 268 21.97 5.86 -11.78
C LEU A 268 21.15 4.69 -12.29
N SER A 269 20.65 3.87 -11.38
CA SER A 269 19.86 2.69 -11.72
C SER A 269 18.47 3.06 -12.28
N LYS A 270 17.78 2.07 -12.86
CA LYS A 270 16.37 2.22 -13.26
C LYS A 270 15.41 2.37 -12.08
N LYS A 271 15.78 1.91 -10.88
CA LYS A 271 14.95 2.01 -9.67
C LYS A 271 15.03 3.39 -9.01
N LEU A 272 16.08 4.16 -9.31
CA LEU A 272 16.36 5.44 -8.66
C LEU A 272 15.18 6.42 -8.73
N GLY A 273 14.45 6.44 -9.85
CA GLY A 273 13.24 7.24 -9.99
C GLY A 273 12.15 6.86 -8.99
N PHE A 274 11.92 5.56 -8.80
CA PHE A 274 10.96 5.06 -7.82
C PHE A 274 11.39 5.43 -6.40
N CYS A 275 12.69 5.34 -6.07
CA CYS A 275 13.21 5.77 -4.76
C CYS A 275 13.03 7.27 -4.53
N ALA A 276 13.34 8.10 -5.53
CA ALA A 276 13.21 9.55 -5.41
C ALA A 276 11.75 9.98 -5.19
N ILE A 277 10.81 9.36 -5.91
CA ILE A 277 9.37 9.62 -5.68
C ILE A 277 8.93 9.07 -4.32
N ALA A 278 9.35 7.86 -3.96
CA ALA A 278 9.06 7.24 -2.67
C ALA A 278 9.59 8.08 -1.50
N GLY A 279 10.74 8.72 -1.60
CA GLY A 279 11.28 9.58 -0.55
C GLY A 279 10.66 10.97 -0.46
N GLY A 280 9.88 11.38 -1.47
CA GLY A 280 9.11 12.62 -1.44
C GLY A 280 9.93 13.92 -1.47
N ASN A 281 11.26 13.87 -1.55
CA ASN A 281 12.11 15.05 -1.57
C ASN A 281 12.15 15.69 -2.97
N ILE A 282 11.47 16.84 -3.14
CA ILE A 282 11.34 17.52 -4.43
C ILE A 282 12.68 17.91 -5.08
N GLU A 283 13.71 18.19 -4.27
CA GLU A 283 15.03 18.55 -4.78
C GLU A 283 15.72 17.32 -5.38
N ILE A 284 15.65 16.16 -4.71
CA ILE A 284 16.14 14.88 -5.26
C ILE A 284 15.44 14.58 -6.58
N ILE A 285 14.11 14.74 -6.63
CA ILE A 285 13.30 14.49 -7.84
C ILE A 285 13.74 15.41 -9.00
N ARG A 286 14.00 16.69 -8.71
CA ARG A 286 14.53 17.64 -9.70
C ARG A 286 15.92 17.24 -10.20
N ILE A 287 16.80 16.79 -9.31
CA ILE A 287 18.13 16.29 -9.70
C ILE A 287 17.99 15.05 -10.58
N CYS A 288 17.16 14.08 -10.21
CA CYS A 288 16.87 12.91 -11.04
C CYS A 288 16.36 13.30 -12.43
N LYS A 289 15.48 14.30 -12.53
CA LYS A 289 15.00 14.85 -13.82
C LYS A 289 16.15 15.45 -14.63
N GLN A 290 17.03 16.24 -14.02
CA GLN A 290 18.20 16.83 -14.67
C GLN A 290 19.17 15.75 -15.18
N GLN A 291 19.36 14.69 -14.40
CA GLN A 291 20.17 13.52 -14.74
C GLN A 291 19.48 12.54 -15.70
N LYS A 292 18.31 12.89 -16.25
CA LYS A 292 17.53 12.06 -17.20
C LYS A 292 17.15 10.68 -16.66
N CYS A 293 16.96 10.55 -15.34
CA CYS A 293 16.40 9.33 -14.75
C CYS A 293 14.97 9.09 -15.27
N ASN A 294 14.56 7.83 -15.40
CA ASN A 294 13.18 7.51 -15.77
C ASN A 294 12.24 7.78 -14.59
N LEU A 295 11.34 8.74 -14.75
CA LEU A 295 10.29 9.07 -13.78
C LEU A 295 8.87 8.75 -14.30
N ASN A 296 8.76 8.24 -15.54
CA ASN A 296 7.47 8.14 -16.23
C ASN A 296 6.53 7.11 -15.59
N ASP A 297 7.09 6.08 -14.96
CA ASP A 297 6.34 4.96 -14.36
C ASP A 297 6.28 5.07 -12.83
N CYS A 298 6.71 6.21 -12.26
CA CYS A 298 6.85 6.36 -10.81
C CYS A 298 5.65 7.06 -10.16
N ILE A 299 4.69 7.59 -10.92
CA ILE A 299 3.57 8.36 -10.37
C ILE A 299 2.70 7.54 -9.41
N ASN A 300 2.51 6.24 -9.69
CA ASN A 300 1.74 5.38 -8.80
C ASN A 300 2.41 5.23 -7.42
N ILE A 301 3.73 5.44 -7.32
CA ILE A 301 4.41 5.45 -6.02
C ILE A 301 3.98 6.63 -5.17
N SER A 302 3.86 7.84 -5.73
CA SER A 302 3.39 9.00 -4.96
C SER A 302 1.94 8.83 -4.50
N VAL A 303 1.13 8.10 -5.27
CA VAL A 303 -0.23 7.69 -4.90
C VAL A 303 -0.22 6.73 -3.72
N ILE A 304 0.62 5.69 -3.77
CA ILE A 304 0.70 4.67 -2.71
C ILE A 304 1.13 5.27 -1.37
N PHE A 305 2.05 6.23 -1.39
CA PHE A 305 2.54 6.90 -0.18
C PHE A 305 1.72 8.14 0.22
N HIS A 306 0.56 8.38 -0.39
CA HIS A 306 -0.30 9.54 -0.08
C HIS A 306 0.38 10.91 -0.21
N TYR A 307 1.36 11.06 -1.11
CA TYR A 307 1.98 12.35 -1.38
C TYR A 307 1.10 13.15 -2.35
N HIS A 308 -0.03 13.67 -1.86
CA HIS A 308 -1.04 14.34 -2.69
C HIS A 308 -0.47 15.51 -3.50
N GLU A 309 0.24 16.43 -2.84
CA GLU A 309 0.83 17.60 -3.50
C GLU A 309 1.92 17.21 -4.52
N LEU A 310 2.76 16.23 -4.17
CA LEU A 310 3.76 15.72 -5.10
C LEU A 310 3.11 15.04 -6.31
N THR A 311 2.02 14.29 -6.08
CA THR A 311 1.27 13.64 -7.15
C THR A 311 0.73 14.68 -8.13
N ARG A 312 0.08 15.74 -7.65
CA ARG A 312 -0.41 16.83 -8.51
C ARG A 312 0.74 17.54 -9.23
N TRP A 313 1.85 17.82 -8.53
CA TRP A 313 3.03 18.40 -9.15
C TRP A 313 3.58 17.52 -10.29
N ILE A 314 3.65 16.19 -10.10
CA ILE A 314 4.09 15.25 -11.12
C ILE A 314 3.15 15.28 -12.34
N ILE A 315 1.83 15.27 -12.13
CA ILE A 315 0.82 15.35 -13.22
C ILE A 315 1.04 16.60 -14.06
N GLU A 316 1.31 17.74 -13.42
CA GLU A 316 1.46 19.04 -14.08
C GLU A 316 2.83 19.21 -14.77
N ASN A 317 3.89 18.62 -14.23
CA ASN A 317 5.27 18.98 -14.59
C ASN A 317 6.09 17.87 -15.27
N LEU A 318 5.61 16.63 -15.27
CA LEU A 318 6.26 15.52 -15.95
C LEU A 318 5.43 15.07 -17.16
N PRO A 319 6.07 14.66 -18.27
CA PRO A 319 5.37 14.07 -19.40
C PRO A 319 4.93 12.65 -19.01
N VAL A 320 3.91 12.55 -18.16
CA VAL A 320 3.43 11.26 -17.66
C VAL A 320 2.73 10.55 -18.80
N LYS A 321 3.40 9.54 -19.37
CA LYS A 321 2.82 8.68 -20.42
C LYS A 321 1.75 7.73 -19.86
N GLN A 322 1.77 7.49 -18.56
CA GLN A 322 0.85 6.61 -17.86
C GLN A 322 -0.24 7.39 -17.13
N HIS A 323 -1.48 6.91 -17.23
CA HIS A 323 -2.56 7.39 -16.38
C HIS A 323 -2.34 6.89 -14.95
N ILE A 324 -2.67 7.72 -13.96
CA ILE A 324 -2.74 7.25 -12.57
C ILE A 324 -3.73 6.09 -12.52
N SER A 325 -3.28 4.98 -11.97
CA SER A 325 -4.11 3.79 -11.83
C SER A 325 -5.14 4.02 -10.72
N ILE A 326 -6.43 4.07 -11.07
CA ILE A 326 -7.51 4.14 -10.09
C ILE A 326 -7.49 2.93 -9.15
N LYS A 327 -7.02 1.77 -9.63
CA LYS A 327 -6.76 0.59 -8.80
C LYS A 327 -5.80 0.92 -7.66
N ASN A 328 -4.69 1.59 -7.97
CA ASN A 328 -3.67 1.91 -6.98
C ASN A 328 -4.18 2.94 -5.97
N SER A 329 -4.96 3.94 -6.41
CA SER A 329 -5.63 4.87 -5.48
C SER A 329 -6.58 4.13 -4.53
N ILE A 330 -7.43 3.22 -5.04
CA ILE A 330 -8.37 2.47 -4.20
C ILE A 330 -7.63 1.50 -3.25
N LYS A 331 -6.64 0.76 -3.76
CA LYS A 331 -5.81 -0.18 -2.98
C LYS A 331 -5.02 0.56 -1.88
N ALA A 332 -4.48 1.73 -2.19
CA ALA A 332 -3.80 2.60 -1.24
C ALA A 332 -4.78 3.34 -0.31
N PHE A 333 -6.10 3.24 -0.50
CA PHE A 333 -7.07 4.08 0.22
C PHE A 333 -6.81 5.59 0.04
N ASN A 334 -6.20 5.99 -1.08
CA ASN A 334 -5.89 7.39 -1.38
C ASN A 334 -7.03 8.01 -2.19
N PHE A 335 -8.09 8.42 -1.49
CA PHE A 335 -9.28 9.04 -2.04
C PHE A 335 -9.15 10.56 -2.20
N ASN A 336 -8.16 11.20 -1.58
CA ASN A 336 -7.91 12.64 -1.74
C ASN A 336 -7.45 13.04 -3.15
N ILE A 337 -6.89 12.11 -3.92
CA ILE A 337 -6.56 12.34 -5.33
C ILE A 337 -7.62 11.80 -6.29
N ILE A 338 -8.73 11.24 -5.78
CA ILE A 338 -9.66 10.52 -6.64
C ILE A 338 -10.28 11.47 -7.68
N ASP A 339 -10.59 12.70 -7.29
CA ASP A 339 -11.14 13.73 -8.17
C ASP A 339 -10.17 14.08 -9.32
N ASP A 340 -8.86 14.06 -9.06
CA ASP A 340 -7.80 14.32 -10.05
C ASP A 340 -7.73 13.22 -11.14
N ILE A 341 -8.25 12.01 -10.85
CA ILE A 341 -8.08 10.81 -11.70
C ILE A 341 -9.39 10.23 -12.24
N ILE A 342 -10.52 10.50 -11.59
CA ILE A 342 -11.78 9.79 -11.85
C ILE A 342 -12.32 10.04 -13.25
N HIS A 343 -12.16 11.28 -13.75
CA HIS A 343 -12.58 11.69 -15.09
C HIS A 343 -11.82 10.96 -16.22
N LYS A 344 -10.71 10.30 -15.89
CA LYS A 344 -9.87 9.55 -16.83
C LYS A 344 -10.04 8.03 -16.71
N SER A 345 -10.90 7.56 -15.80
CA SER A 345 -11.05 6.14 -15.47
C SER A 345 -12.36 5.55 -16.01
N GLU A 346 -12.31 4.31 -16.48
CA GLU A 346 -13.52 3.58 -16.85
C GLU A 346 -14.27 3.16 -15.59
N ASN A 347 -15.56 3.53 -15.50
CA ASN A 347 -16.43 3.21 -14.37
C ASN A 347 -16.32 1.72 -13.97
N GLN A 348 -16.20 0.79 -14.95
CA GLN A 348 -16.33 -0.67 -14.76
C GLN A 348 -15.26 -1.19 -13.81
N CYS A 349 -14.06 -0.60 -13.87
CA CYS A 349 -12.96 -0.93 -12.98
C CYS A 349 -13.29 -0.52 -11.53
N ILE A 350 -13.97 0.60 -11.30
CA ILE A 350 -14.28 1.09 -9.95
C ILE A 350 -15.26 0.15 -9.23
N LEU A 351 -16.29 -0.37 -9.92
CA LEU A 351 -17.20 -1.35 -9.33
C LEU A 351 -16.44 -2.60 -8.90
N GLU A 352 -15.61 -3.16 -9.79
CA GLU A 352 -14.83 -4.36 -9.52
C GLU A 352 -13.90 -4.15 -8.30
N TYR A 353 -13.20 -3.02 -8.24
CA TYR A 353 -12.32 -2.70 -7.11
C TYR A 353 -13.08 -2.41 -5.81
N SER A 354 -14.27 -1.80 -5.88
CA SER A 354 -15.10 -1.59 -4.68
C SER A 354 -15.51 -2.90 -4.01
N ILE A 355 -15.73 -3.95 -4.80
CA ILE A 355 -16.06 -5.29 -4.32
C ILE A 355 -14.78 -5.99 -3.85
N GLN A 356 -13.72 -5.96 -4.68
CA GLN A 356 -12.44 -6.62 -4.37
C GLN A 356 -11.87 -6.13 -3.03
N TYR A 357 -11.88 -4.82 -2.80
CA TYR A 357 -11.34 -4.20 -1.59
C TYR A 357 -12.41 -4.02 -0.50
N ASN A 358 -13.59 -4.64 -0.66
CA ASN A 358 -14.70 -4.61 0.29
C ASN A 358 -15.02 -3.19 0.80
N ASN A 359 -15.02 -2.22 -0.11
CA ASN A 359 -15.23 -0.81 0.20
C ASN A 359 -16.70 -0.44 0.00
N ILE A 360 -17.49 -0.57 1.08
CA ILE A 360 -18.95 -0.35 1.01
C ILE A 360 -19.32 1.09 0.66
N PHE A 361 -18.53 2.10 1.02
CA PHE A 361 -18.80 3.48 0.62
C PHE A 361 -18.58 3.68 -0.87
N LEU A 362 -17.47 3.17 -1.41
CA LEU A 362 -17.19 3.23 -2.84
C LEU A 362 -18.24 2.44 -3.64
N LEU A 363 -18.63 1.25 -3.15
CA LEU A 363 -19.67 0.45 -3.78
C LEU A 363 -21.01 1.19 -3.80
N LYS A 364 -21.42 1.80 -2.68
CA LYS A 364 -22.64 2.62 -2.62
C LYS A 364 -22.58 3.78 -3.60
N TRP A 365 -21.44 4.47 -3.66
CA TRP A 365 -21.23 5.57 -4.60
C TRP A 365 -21.39 5.12 -6.05
N VAL A 366 -20.64 4.11 -6.49
CA VAL A 366 -20.72 3.58 -7.87
C VAL A 366 -22.14 3.13 -8.18
N LEU A 367 -22.80 2.41 -7.26
CA LEU A 367 -24.19 1.97 -7.44
C LEU A 367 -25.17 3.14 -7.54
N ASN A 368 -24.95 4.24 -6.81
CA ASN A 368 -25.79 5.43 -6.92
C ASN A 368 -25.61 6.12 -8.28
N GLN A 369 -24.39 6.18 -8.80
CA GLN A 369 -24.14 6.66 -10.17
C GLN A 369 -24.88 5.79 -11.22
N ILE A 370 -24.97 4.48 -10.96
CA ILE A 370 -25.74 3.54 -11.80
C ILE A 370 -27.26 3.74 -11.65
N LYS A 371 -27.77 3.92 -10.42
CA LYS A 371 -29.22 4.05 -10.12
C LYS A 371 -29.84 5.34 -10.65
N VAL A 372 -29.09 6.44 -10.73
CA VAL A 372 -29.53 7.68 -11.40
C VAL A 372 -29.72 7.47 -12.92
N GLY A 373 -29.39 6.27 -13.44
CA GLY A 373 -29.76 5.76 -14.77
C GLY A 373 -31.08 4.94 -14.82
N ASN A 374 -31.89 4.95 -13.76
CA ASN A 374 -33.19 4.28 -13.58
C ASN A 374 -33.18 2.75 -13.40
N LEU A 375 -33.38 2.30 -12.14
CA LEU A 375 -33.97 1.00 -11.79
C LEU A 375 -34.83 1.16 -10.52
N ASN A 376 -36.09 0.74 -10.59
CA ASN A 376 -37.04 0.73 -9.49
C ASN A 376 -36.45 0.06 -8.24
N GLU A 377 -36.56 0.73 -7.09
CA GLU A 377 -36.02 0.33 -5.77
C GLU A 377 -36.36 -1.11 -5.30
N LYS A 378 -37.31 -1.79 -5.96
CA LYS A 378 -37.75 -3.14 -5.60
C LYS A 378 -36.77 -4.25 -5.99
N GLU A 379 -35.95 -4.12 -7.03
CA GLU A 379 -35.08 -5.23 -7.48
C GLU A 379 -33.75 -5.33 -6.71
N LEU A 380 -33.25 -4.23 -6.15
CA LEU A 380 -31.98 -4.22 -5.41
C LEU A 380 -32.11 -4.82 -4.00
N LYS A 381 -33.25 -4.65 -3.33
CA LYS A 381 -33.49 -5.25 -2.00
C LYS A 381 -33.53 -6.77 -2.02
N VAL A 382 -33.88 -7.38 -3.16
CA VAL A 382 -33.99 -8.84 -3.29
C VAL A 382 -32.63 -9.49 -3.58
N ARG A 383 -31.66 -8.76 -4.13
CA ARG A 383 -30.34 -9.33 -4.51
C ARG A 383 -29.22 -9.04 -3.51
N SER A 384 -29.30 -7.95 -2.76
CA SER A 384 -28.35 -7.69 -1.66
C SER A 384 -28.56 -8.62 -0.47
N TYR A 385 -29.73 -9.26 -0.31
CA TYR A 385 -29.95 -10.21 0.78
C TYR A 385 -29.34 -11.61 0.51
N ASN A 386 -29.21 -12.00 -0.76
CA ASN A 386 -28.71 -13.33 -1.14
C ASN A 386 -27.19 -13.43 -1.28
N LEU A 387 -26.48 -12.30 -1.36
CA LEU A 387 -25.01 -12.24 -1.43
C LEU A 387 -24.31 -12.24 -0.06
N PHE A 388 -25.07 -12.07 1.03
CA PHE A 388 -24.54 -12.05 2.41
C PHE A 388 -24.86 -13.33 3.20
N GLN A 389 -25.42 -14.37 2.56
CA GLN A 389 -25.80 -15.64 3.22
C GLN A 389 -25.24 -16.91 2.54
N GLN A 390 -24.17 -16.79 1.76
CA GLN A 390 -23.32 -17.91 1.34
C GLN A 390 -21.87 -17.56 1.64
#